data_AF-A0A080WE22-F1
#
_entry.id   AF-A0A080WE22-F1
#
_cell.length_a   1.000
_cell.length_b   1.000
_cell.length_c   1.000
_cell.angle_alpha   90.00
_cell.angle_beta   90.00
_cell.angle_gamma   90.00
#
_symmetry.space_group_name_H-M   'P 1'
#
loop_
_entity.id
_entity.type
_entity.pdbx_description
1 polymer ?
#
loop_
_entity_poly.entity_id
_entity_poly.type
_entity_poly.pdbx_seq_one_letter_code
_entity_poly.pdbx_strand_id
1 'polypeptide(L)'
;MKPTIRKDPLGCVLIIGAFNFPFVLTLGPLLGAIAAGNTVVVKPSEVSPHCAAVIQEIIEAALDPTCVSVVQGSVPETKALLDERWDKICFTGSARVGRIVAQAAAPKLTPVLLELGGRNPAFVTKRADLRLVARRLLWGKTFNAGQICISQNYILVDREVVDQLVVEFERAIKEYYPNGAKASPDYSRIINEGAFQRIKQMVDNTKGKILLGGSMDEKEKFIEPTVVLVDSTEDSLITEESFGPIITLLPVSNLDEAIRIANDVDGTPLALYPFGSKEETAKVLSSVRSGGASVNDSYMHVSVANLPFGGVGESGTGCYHGRSSFDAFTHQRSITSTPGWVERILSIRYPPYIGKLGKYKAASLKSPNFNRAGERTYGLLEWITWFITFGKGPNRSGAARATAAALGK
;
A
#
# COMPACT_ATOMS: atom_id res chain seq x y z
N MET A 1 -29.27 18.57 18.14
CA MET A 1 -28.79 17.95 16.90
C MET A 1 -27.83 16.81 17.27
N LYS A 2 -28.03 15.61 16.73
CA LYS A 2 -27.09 14.48 16.89
C LYS A 2 -26.61 14.09 15.50
N PRO A 3 -25.60 14.78 14.94
CA PRO A 3 -24.97 14.32 13.71
C PRO A 3 -24.34 12.96 13.97
N THR A 4 -24.56 12.00 13.07
CA THR A 4 -23.98 10.66 13.13
C THR A 4 -23.41 10.28 11.78
N ILE A 5 -22.40 9.41 11.79
CA ILE A 5 -21.89 8.75 10.58
C ILE A 5 -22.32 7.29 10.70
N ARG A 6 -23.14 6.82 9.77
CA ARG A 6 -23.50 5.41 9.63
C ARG A 6 -22.61 4.78 8.57
N LYS A 7 -22.27 3.51 8.76
CA LYS A 7 -21.42 2.73 7.88
C LYS A 7 -22.30 1.74 7.14
N ASP A 8 -22.47 1.98 5.84
CA ASP A 8 -23.31 1.16 4.97
C ASP A 8 -22.39 0.38 4.00
N PRO A 9 -22.72 -0.86 3.61
CA PRO A 9 -21.98 -1.58 2.56
C PRO A 9 -21.99 -0.78 1.26
N LEU A 10 -20.96 -0.97 0.43
CA LEU A 10 -20.93 -0.37 -0.90
C LEU A 10 -21.91 -1.08 -1.85
N GLY A 11 -21.99 -2.41 -1.77
CA GLY A 11 -22.86 -3.24 -2.61
C GLY A 11 -22.12 -4.47 -3.11
N CYS A 12 -21.97 -4.61 -4.43
CA CYS A 12 -21.27 -5.72 -5.08
C CYS A 12 -19.80 -5.36 -5.39
N VAL A 13 -18.87 -6.16 -4.88
CA VAL A 13 -17.42 -5.93 -4.98
C VAL A 13 -16.78 -6.98 -5.88
N LEU A 14 -15.93 -6.53 -6.82
CA LEU A 14 -15.04 -7.42 -7.58
C LEU A 14 -13.65 -7.42 -6.96
N ILE A 15 -13.10 -8.60 -6.69
CA ILE A 15 -11.73 -8.79 -6.21
C ILE A 15 -10.94 -9.57 -7.25
N ILE A 16 -9.85 -9.00 -7.76
CA ILE A 16 -8.96 -9.62 -8.73
C ILE A 16 -7.60 -9.86 -8.06
N GLY A 17 -7.31 -11.13 -7.78
CA GLY A 17 -6.11 -11.55 -7.05
C GLY A 17 -4.86 -11.68 -7.93
N ALA A 18 -3.68 -11.57 -7.31
CA ALA A 18 -2.39 -11.78 -7.97
C ALA A 18 -1.83 -13.19 -7.70
N PHE A 19 -0.83 -13.60 -8.48
CA PHE A 19 -0.30 -14.98 -8.46
C PHE A 19 0.73 -15.26 -7.36
N ASN A 20 1.41 -14.24 -6.86
CA ASN A 20 2.64 -14.41 -6.10
C ASN A 20 2.37 -14.78 -4.64
N PHE A 21 1.27 -14.29 -4.06
CA PHE A 21 0.69 -14.79 -2.80
C PHE A 21 -0.80 -15.01 -3.00
N PRO A 22 -1.20 -16.04 -3.76
CA PRO A 22 -2.54 -16.13 -4.33
C PRO A 22 -3.64 -16.26 -3.28
N PHE A 23 -3.35 -16.90 -2.14
CA PHE A 23 -4.27 -16.94 -1.01
C PHE A 23 -4.43 -15.58 -0.34
N VAL A 24 -3.32 -14.96 0.07
CA VAL A 24 -3.35 -13.71 0.84
C VAL A 24 -3.94 -12.57 0.02
N LEU A 25 -3.55 -12.46 -1.25
CA LEU A 25 -3.95 -11.36 -2.14
C LEU A 25 -5.35 -11.53 -2.72
N THR A 26 -5.99 -12.67 -2.48
CA THR A 26 -7.38 -12.94 -2.87
C THR A 26 -8.30 -12.96 -1.65
N LEU A 27 -7.97 -13.76 -0.64
CA LEU A 27 -8.80 -13.91 0.56
C LEU A 27 -8.66 -12.73 1.54
N GLY A 28 -7.50 -12.10 1.60
CA GLY A 28 -7.27 -10.92 2.45
C GLY A 28 -8.28 -9.79 2.21
N PRO A 29 -8.42 -9.27 0.97
CA PRO A 29 -9.44 -8.27 0.66
C PRO A 29 -10.87 -8.84 0.76
N LEU A 30 -11.10 -10.12 0.48
CA LEU A 30 -12.42 -10.77 0.61
C LEU A 30 -12.95 -10.69 2.05
N LEU A 31 -12.11 -10.99 3.04
CA LEU A 31 -12.46 -10.89 4.45
C LEU A 31 -12.92 -9.47 4.82
N GLY A 32 -12.24 -8.46 4.28
CA GLY A 32 -12.61 -7.05 4.44
C GLY A 32 -13.97 -6.70 3.85
N ALA A 33 -14.21 -7.15 2.61
CA ALA A 33 -15.45 -6.88 1.89
C ALA A 33 -16.66 -7.55 2.57
N ILE A 34 -16.52 -8.81 3.00
CA ILE A 34 -17.53 -9.53 3.79
C ILE A 34 -17.80 -8.82 5.11
N ALA A 35 -16.75 -8.44 5.85
CA ALA A 35 -16.90 -7.75 7.13
C ALA A 35 -17.64 -6.41 6.99
N ALA A 36 -17.52 -5.75 5.84
CA ALA A 36 -18.25 -4.52 5.51
C ALA A 36 -19.68 -4.76 4.99
N GLY A 37 -20.11 -6.03 4.86
CA GLY A 37 -21.48 -6.40 4.47
C GLY A 37 -21.74 -6.40 2.96
N ASN A 38 -20.70 -6.55 2.14
CA ASN A 38 -20.81 -6.58 0.67
C ASN A 38 -21.02 -8.00 0.15
N THR A 39 -21.65 -8.11 -1.02
CA THR A 39 -21.51 -9.31 -1.86
C THR A 39 -20.23 -9.21 -2.68
N VAL A 40 -19.64 -10.34 -3.04
CA VAL A 40 -18.29 -10.36 -3.63
C VAL A 40 -18.18 -11.39 -4.76
N VAL A 41 -17.61 -10.96 -5.88
CA VAL A 41 -17.10 -11.86 -6.91
C VAL A 41 -15.58 -11.86 -6.83
N VAL A 42 -15.01 -13.05 -6.73
CA VAL A 42 -13.58 -13.27 -6.64
C VAL A 42 -13.06 -13.83 -7.96
N LYS A 43 -12.01 -13.22 -8.49
CA LYS A 43 -11.27 -13.68 -9.66
C LYS A 43 -9.84 -14.02 -9.25
N PRO A 44 -9.53 -15.28 -8.95
CA PRO A 44 -8.16 -15.72 -8.68
C PRO A 44 -7.28 -15.59 -9.92
N SER A 45 -5.96 -15.53 -9.72
CA SER A 45 -5.01 -15.48 -10.83
C SER A 45 -4.88 -16.86 -11.51
N GLU A 46 -5.09 -16.89 -12.82
CA GLU A 46 -4.88 -18.06 -13.69
C GLU A 46 -3.41 -18.49 -13.75
N VAL A 47 -2.48 -17.60 -13.39
CA VAL A 47 -1.04 -17.88 -13.38
C VAL A 47 -0.66 -18.83 -12.23
N SER A 48 -1.51 -18.92 -11.20
CA SER A 48 -1.38 -19.85 -10.06
C SER A 48 -2.56 -20.83 -10.02
N PRO A 49 -2.73 -21.72 -11.01
CA PRO A 49 -3.98 -22.45 -11.24
C PRO A 49 -4.33 -23.43 -10.11
N HIS A 50 -3.32 -24.07 -9.50
CA HIS A 50 -3.56 -24.98 -8.37
C HIS A 50 -4.11 -24.23 -7.16
N CYS A 51 -3.57 -23.04 -6.85
CA CYS A 51 -4.12 -22.21 -5.78
C CYS A 51 -5.51 -21.69 -6.14
N ALA A 52 -5.73 -21.30 -7.39
CA ALA A 52 -7.02 -20.83 -7.86
C ALA A 52 -8.12 -21.90 -7.68
N ALA A 53 -7.82 -23.17 -7.98
CA ALA A 53 -8.74 -24.28 -7.76
C ALA A 53 -9.07 -24.48 -6.28
N VAL A 54 -8.05 -24.50 -5.40
CA VAL A 54 -8.26 -24.66 -3.95
C VAL A 54 -9.03 -23.48 -3.35
N ILE A 55 -8.76 -22.25 -3.80
CA ILE A 55 -9.52 -21.07 -3.37
C ILE A 55 -11.01 -21.22 -3.72
N GLN A 56 -11.31 -21.72 -4.92
CA GLN A 56 -12.69 -21.99 -5.33
C GLN A 56 -13.35 -23.04 -4.45
N GLU A 57 -12.70 -24.19 -4.23
CA GLU A 57 -13.21 -25.25 -3.35
C GLU A 57 -13.53 -24.72 -1.94
N ILE A 58 -12.63 -23.92 -1.36
CA ILE A 58 -12.83 -23.32 -0.04
C ILE A 58 -14.06 -22.39 -0.04
N ILE A 59 -14.16 -21.49 -1.03
CA ILE A 59 -15.26 -20.51 -1.08
C ILE A 59 -16.59 -21.22 -1.29
N GLU A 60 -16.68 -22.15 -2.23
CA GLU A 60 -17.91 -22.89 -2.53
C GLU A 60 -18.38 -23.77 -1.37
N ALA A 61 -17.44 -24.34 -0.60
CA ALA A 61 -17.78 -25.17 0.55
C ALA A 61 -18.17 -24.36 1.80
N ALA A 62 -17.63 -23.14 1.96
CA ALA A 62 -17.73 -22.40 3.23
C ALA A 62 -18.66 -21.18 3.19
N LEU A 63 -18.95 -20.61 2.01
CA LEU A 63 -19.64 -19.33 1.88
C LEU A 63 -20.96 -19.46 1.10
N ASP A 64 -21.89 -18.54 1.36
CA ASP A 64 -23.18 -18.49 0.66
C ASP A 64 -22.96 -18.12 -0.82
N PRO A 65 -23.30 -19.00 -1.79
CA PRO A 65 -23.05 -18.78 -3.21
C PRO A 65 -23.86 -17.62 -3.80
N THR A 66 -24.92 -17.16 -3.11
CA THR A 66 -25.68 -15.96 -3.50
C THR A 66 -24.97 -14.67 -3.08
N CYS A 67 -24.03 -14.75 -2.14
CA CYS A 67 -23.29 -13.61 -1.59
C CYS A 67 -21.84 -13.57 -2.07
N VAL A 68 -21.19 -14.72 -2.21
CA VAL A 68 -19.79 -14.82 -2.64
C VAL A 68 -19.65 -15.90 -3.71
N SER A 69 -19.08 -15.53 -4.86
CA SER A 69 -18.83 -16.47 -5.96
C SER A 69 -17.43 -16.31 -6.54
N VAL A 70 -16.97 -17.35 -7.23
CA VAL A 70 -15.65 -17.39 -7.87
C VAL A 70 -15.81 -17.48 -9.37
N VAL A 71 -15.06 -16.65 -10.10
CA VAL A 71 -14.95 -16.73 -11.55
C VAL A 71 -13.50 -17.05 -11.89
N GLN A 72 -13.28 -18.24 -12.42
CA GLN A 72 -11.99 -18.63 -12.99
C GLN A 72 -11.86 -18.06 -14.41
N GLY A 73 -10.63 -17.92 -14.87
CA GLY A 73 -10.35 -17.54 -16.25
C GLY A 73 -9.17 -16.60 -16.38
N SER A 74 -8.86 -16.23 -17.61
CA SER A 74 -7.74 -15.37 -17.96
C SER A 74 -8.25 -14.00 -18.41
N VAL A 75 -7.65 -13.43 -19.46
CA VAL A 75 -7.98 -12.11 -19.98
C VAL A 75 -9.43 -11.99 -20.47
N PRO A 76 -10.01 -12.95 -21.23
CA PRO A 76 -11.38 -12.84 -21.72
C PRO A 76 -12.42 -12.74 -20.59
N GLU A 77 -12.31 -13.61 -19.60
CA GLU A 77 -13.22 -13.64 -18.45
C GLU A 77 -13.04 -12.41 -17.57
N THR A 78 -11.78 -11.98 -17.36
CA THR A 78 -11.49 -10.73 -16.61
C THR A 78 -12.09 -9.53 -17.32
N LYS A 79 -12.02 -9.47 -18.66
CA LYS A 79 -12.63 -8.39 -19.45
C LYS A 79 -14.16 -8.40 -19.32
N ALA A 80 -14.79 -9.56 -19.45
CA ALA A 80 -16.23 -9.70 -19.26
C ALA A 80 -16.66 -9.22 -17.87
N LEU A 81 -15.93 -9.61 -16.80
CA LEU A 81 -16.17 -9.11 -15.46
C LEU A 81 -16.03 -7.59 -15.36
N LEU A 82 -15.02 -6.99 -15.99
CA LEU A 82 -14.82 -5.53 -15.97
C LEU A 82 -15.88 -4.76 -16.77
N ASP A 83 -16.56 -5.42 -17.71
CA ASP A 83 -17.67 -4.83 -18.46
C ASP A 83 -18.95 -4.71 -17.62
N GLU A 84 -19.10 -5.54 -16.57
CA GLU A 84 -20.20 -5.47 -15.60
C GLU A 84 -20.15 -4.22 -14.70
N ARG A 85 -21.23 -4.00 -13.94
CA ARG A 85 -21.33 -2.92 -12.95
C ARG A 85 -20.95 -3.41 -11.55
N TRP A 86 -20.00 -2.71 -10.92
CA TRP A 86 -19.56 -2.96 -9.55
C TRP A 86 -19.67 -1.71 -8.70
N ASP A 87 -19.89 -1.88 -7.41
CA ASP A 87 -19.85 -0.79 -6.43
C ASP A 87 -18.43 -0.54 -5.93
N LYS A 88 -17.52 -1.52 -6.10
CA LYS A 88 -16.07 -1.34 -5.97
C LYS A 88 -15.29 -2.43 -6.71
N ILE A 89 -14.13 -2.08 -7.26
CA ILE A 89 -13.16 -3.06 -7.78
C ILE A 89 -11.88 -2.98 -6.96
N CYS A 90 -11.42 -4.13 -6.45
CA CYS A 90 -10.14 -4.30 -5.77
C CYS A 90 -9.23 -5.13 -6.67
N PHE A 91 -8.09 -4.57 -7.07
CA PHE A 91 -7.15 -5.22 -7.98
C PHE A 91 -5.74 -5.18 -7.41
N THR A 92 -5.09 -6.33 -7.42
CA THR A 92 -3.66 -6.46 -7.10
C THR A 92 -2.89 -6.93 -8.34
N GLY A 93 -1.86 -6.21 -8.74
CA GLY A 93 -1.03 -6.62 -9.87
C GLY A 93 -0.14 -5.52 -10.45
N SER A 94 0.14 -5.56 -11.75
CA SER A 94 1.03 -4.57 -12.39
C SER A 94 0.34 -3.22 -12.64
N ALA A 95 1.11 -2.13 -12.61
CA ALA A 95 0.60 -0.79 -12.92
C ALA A 95 -0.07 -0.69 -14.31
N ARG A 96 0.49 -1.40 -15.30
CA ARG A 96 -0.07 -1.51 -16.65
C ARG A 96 -1.50 -2.05 -16.63
N VAL A 97 -1.76 -3.13 -15.89
CA VAL A 97 -3.10 -3.72 -15.78
C VAL A 97 -3.99 -2.89 -14.85
N GLY A 98 -3.43 -2.27 -13.80
CA GLY A 98 -4.17 -1.35 -12.92
C GLY A 98 -4.80 -0.18 -13.71
N ARG A 99 -4.10 0.37 -14.70
CA ARG A 99 -4.67 1.38 -15.62
C ARG A 99 -5.83 0.85 -16.44
N ILE A 100 -5.77 -0.39 -16.93
CA ILE A 100 -6.86 -1.04 -17.67
C ILE A 100 -8.09 -1.20 -16.77
N VAL A 101 -7.89 -1.65 -15.53
CA VAL A 101 -8.96 -1.79 -14.54
C VAL A 101 -9.60 -0.42 -14.24
N ALA A 102 -8.79 0.61 -13.99
CA ALA A 102 -9.29 1.96 -13.75
C ALA A 102 -10.07 2.53 -14.95
N GLN A 103 -9.59 2.28 -16.17
CA GLN A 103 -10.28 2.67 -17.40
C GLN A 103 -11.63 1.97 -17.55
N ALA A 104 -11.72 0.67 -17.23
CA ALA A 104 -12.98 -0.07 -17.29
C ALA A 104 -13.99 0.33 -16.20
N ALA A 105 -13.48 0.77 -15.04
CA ALA A 105 -14.28 1.26 -13.92
C ALA A 105 -14.88 2.66 -14.17
N ALA A 106 -14.16 3.52 -14.90
CA ALA A 106 -14.52 4.93 -15.08
C ALA A 106 -15.91 5.16 -15.72
N PRO A 107 -16.34 4.45 -16.78
CA PRO A 107 -17.67 4.61 -17.36
C PRO A 107 -18.83 4.38 -16.39
N LYS A 108 -18.63 3.55 -15.35
CA LYS A 108 -19.64 3.24 -14.32
C LYS A 108 -19.45 4.05 -13.05
N LEU A 109 -18.45 4.94 -13.00
CA LEU A 109 -18.01 5.69 -11.81
C LEU A 109 -17.71 4.75 -10.62
N THR A 110 -17.23 3.54 -10.90
CA THR A 110 -16.89 2.57 -9.88
C THR A 110 -15.59 2.96 -9.20
N PRO A 111 -15.55 3.14 -7.87
CA PRO A 111 -14.31 3.38 -7.15
C PRO A 111 -13.39 2.14 -7.22
N VAL A 112 -12.08 2.38 -7.32
CA VAL A 112 -11.07 1.33 -7.36
C VAL A 112 -10.18 1.36 -6.12
N LEU A 113 -9.72 0.18 -5.70
CA LEU A 113 -8.56 -0.01 -4.83
C LEU A 113 -7.52 -0.75 -5.67
N LEU A 114 -6.36 -0.12 -5.88
CA LEU A 114 -5.29 -0.65 -6.72
C LEU A 114 -4.05 -0.87 -5.86
N GLU A 115 -3.63 -2.12 -5.71
CA GLU A 115 -2.38 -2.53 -5.06
C GLU A 115 -1.38 -2.92 -6.16
N LEU A 116 -0.46 -2.01 -6.49
CA LEU A 116 0.44 -2.15 -7.63
C LEU A 116 1.89 -2.34 -7.16
N GLY A 117 2.80 -2.60 -8.11
CA GLY A 117 4.23 -2.73 -7.83
C GLY A 117 4.96 -1.38 -7.79
N GLY A 118 6.28 -1.44 -7.80
CA GLY A 118 7.14 -0.26 -7.89
C GLY A 118 8.60 -0.64 -7.86
N ARG A 119 9.50 0.35 -8.00
CA ARG A 119 10.94 0.15 -7.82
C ARG A 119 11.35 0.61 -6.42
N ASN A 120 11.17 -0.29 -5.46
CA ASN A 120 11.36 -0.03 -4.03
C ASN A 120 12.85 0.15 -3.68
N PRO A 121 13.26 1.32 -3.15
CA PRO A 121 14.63 1.56 -2.72
C PRO A 121 14.88 1.01 -1.31
N ALA A 122 16.08 0.46 -1.12
CA ALA A 122 16.71 0.38 0.19
C ALA A 122 17.86 1.40 0.28
N PHE A 123 18.06 1.99 1.46
CA PHE A 123 19.15 2.91 1.74
C PHE A 123 20.06 2.27 2.77
N VAL A 124 21.37 2.20 2.49
CA VAL A 124 22.36 1.63 3.41
C VAL A 124 23.48 2.63 3.59
N THR A 125 23.44 3.35 4.71
CA THR A 125 24.51 4.28 5.09
C THR A 125 25.67 3.55 5.75
N LYS A 126 26.84 4.18 5.81
CA LYS A 126 28.01 3.65 6.52
C LYS A 126 27.83 3.51 8.05
N ARG A 127 26.73 4.04 8.60
CA ARG A 127 26.34 3.88 10.01
C ARG A 127 25.41 2.69 10.24
N ALA A 128 25.01 1.99 9.18
CA ALA A 128 24.19 0.79 9.29
C ALA A 128 24.98 -0.41 9.82
N ASP A 129 24.30 -1.30 10.54
CA ASP A 129 24.81 -2.64 10.82
C ASP A 129 24.72 -3.49 9.53
N LEU A 130 25.85 -3.64 8.83
CA LEU A 130 25.90 -4.33 7.54
C LEU A 130 25.52 -5.82 7.66
N ARG A 131 25.77 -6.45 8.82
CA ARG A 131 25.37 -7.83 9.06
C ARG A 131 23.85 -7.93 9.14
N LEU A 132 23.22 -7.00 9.85
CA LEU A 132 21.76 -6.91 9.94
C LEU A 132 21.13 -6.61 8.58
N VAL A 133 21.68 -5.65 7.84
CA VAL A 133 21.27 -5.27 6.48
C VAL A 133 21.26 -6.49 5.57
N ALA A 134 22.40 -7.20 5.49
CA ALA A 134 22.55 -8.34 4.60
C ALA A 134 21.54 -9.43 4.91
N ARG A 135 21.35 -9.80 6.19
CA ARG A 135 20.36 -10.82 6.59
C ARG A 135 18.93 -10.41 6.23
N ARG A 136 18.52 -9.19 6.59
CA ARG A 136 17.13 -8.75 6.42
C ARG A 136 16.78 -8.55 4.95
N LEU A 137 17.61 -7.82 4.21
CA LEU A 137 17.39 -7.59 2.78
C LEU A 137 17.52 -8.89 1.98
N LEU A 138 18.46 -9.79 2.32
CA LEU A 138 18.53 -11.09 1.65
C LEU A 138 17.25 -11.88 1.88
N TRP A 139 16.78 -12.00 3.12
CA TRP A 139 15.53 -12.72 3.42
C TRP A 139 14.36 -12.15 2.62
N GLY A 140 14.18 -10.82 2.61
CA GLY A 140 13.12 -10.18 1.84
C GLY A 140 13.27 -10.38 0.32
N LYS A 141 14.49 -10.61 -0.17
CA LYS A 141 14.75 -10.86 -1.60
C LYS A 141 14.62 -12.31 -2.02
N THR A 142 14.95 -13.25 -1.14
CA THR A 142 14.88 -14.67 -1.45
C THR A 142 13.55 -15.29 -1.04
N PHE A 143 12.78 -14.61 -0.19
CA PHE A 143 11.40 -14.98 0.07
C PHE A 143 10.60 -14.96 -1.24
N ASN A 144 9.96 -16.09 -1.55
CA ASN A 144 9.27 -16.34 -2.82
C ASN A 144 10.13 -16.07 -4.08
N ALA A 145 11.45 -16.29 -3.98
CA ALA A 145 12.43 -15.94 -5.02
C ALA A 145 12.31 -14.48 -5.52
N GLY A 146 11.95 -13.55 -4.63
CA GLY A 146 11.89 -12.11 -4.92
C GLY A 146 10.66 -11.67 -5.71
N GLN A 147 9.69 -12.57 -5.92
CA GLN A 147 8.42 -12.30 -6.60
C GLN A 147 7.43 -11.61 -5.64
N ILE A 148 7.81 -10.44 -5.12
CA ILE A 148 7.05 -9.71 -4.10
C ILE A 148 7.04 -8.23 -4.46
N CYS A 149 5.85 -7.60 -4.52
CA CYS A 149 5.67 -6.19 -4.89
C CYS A 149 6.36 -5.21 -3.94
N ILE A 150 6.61 -5.62 -2.69
CA ILE A 150 7.37 -4.85 -1.70
C ILE A 150 8.84 -5.28 -1.60
N SER A 151 9.32 -6.26 -2.38
CA SER A 151 10.75 -6.61 -2.35
C SER A 151 11.57 -5.39 -2.79
N GLN A 152 12.72 -5.16 -2.16
CA GLN A 152 13.61 -4.10 -2.61
C GLN A 152 14.13 -4.41 -4.01
N ASN A 153 14.11 -3.40 -4.88
CA ASN A 153 14.57 -3.52 -6.27
C ASN A 153 16.05 -3.17 -6.39
N TYR A 154 16.49 -2.16 -5.63
CA TYR A 154 17.87 -1.70 -5.61
C TYR A 154 18.24 -1.15 -4.22
N ILE A 155 19.55 -1.15 -3.96
CA ILE A 155 20.13 -0.69 -2.70
C ILE A 155 21.05 0.49 -3.02
N LEU A 156 20.66 1.69 -2.56
CA LEU A 156 21.50 2.88 -2.55
C LEU A 156 22.42 2.78 -1.35
N VAL A 157 23.71 2.55 -1.60
CA VAL A 157 24.69 2.21 -0.56
C VAL A 157 25.84 3.21 -0.55
N ASP A 158 26.24 3.69 0.63
CA ASP A 158 27.45 4.52 0.73
C ASP A 158 28.65 3.77 0.14
N ARG A 159 29.36 4.40 -0.80
CA ARG A 159 30.45 3.77 -1.56
C ARG A 159 31.51 3.11 -0.67
N GLU A 160 31.77 3.69 0.50
CA GLU A 160 32.76 3.21 1.48
C GLU A 160 32.45 1.81 2.06
N VAL A 161 31.19 1.36 2.03
CA VAL A 161 30.77 0.10 2.67
C VAL A 161 30.29 -0.98 1.69
N VAL A 162 30.37 -0.74 0.38
CA VAL A 162 29.93 -1.69 -0.66
C VAL A 162 30.61 -3.05 -0.50
N ASP A 163 31.96 -3.06 -0.42
CA ASP A 163 32.72 -4.32 -0.36
C ASP A 163 32.39 -5.12 0.90
N GLN A 164 32.26 -4.45 2.05
CA GLN A 164 31.89 -5.09 3.32
C GLN A 164 30.47 -5.65 3.27
N LEU A 165 29.53 -4.92 2.64
CA LEU A 165 28.16 -5.37 2.48
C LEU A 165 28.06 -6.62 1.59
N VAL A 166 28.87 -6.70 0.53
CA VAL A 166 28.94 -7.88 -0.35
C VAL A 166 29.43 -9.11 0.42
N VAL A 167 30.46 -8.97 1.26
CA VAL A 167 30.93 -10.05 2.15
C VAL A 167 29.81 -10.52 3.09
N GLU A 168 29.04 -9.59 3.65
CA GLU A 168 27.94 -9.95 4.53
C GLU A 168 26.76 -10.62 3.82
N PHE A 169 26.47 -10.24 2.58
CA PHE A 169 25.52 -10.95 1.71
C PHE A 169 25.99 -12.36 1.40
N GLU A 170 27.26 -12.55 1.02
CA GLU A 170 27.83 -13.87 0.77
C GLU A 170 27.68 -14.78 1.99
N ARG A 171 28.01 -14.24 3.18
CA ARG A 171 27.87 -14.96 4.44
C ARG A 171 26.41 -15.32 4.71
N ALA A 172 25.47 -14.39 4.52
CA ALA A 172 24.04 -14.66 4.72
C ALA A 172 23.50 -15.70 3.72
N ILE A 173 23.92 -15.66 2.46
CA ILE A 173 23.56 -16.66 1.44
C ILE A 173 24.03 -18.05 1.86
N LYS A 174 25.27 -18.18 2.33
CA LYS A 174 25.84 -19.45 2.83
C LYS A 174 25.11 -19.97 4.07
N GLU A 175 24.63 -19.07 4.94
CA GLU A 175 23.84 -19.46 6.11
C GLU A 175 22.43 -19.93 5.75
N TYR A 176 21.76 -19.26 4.81
CA TYR A 176 20.40 -19.63 4.38
C TYR A 176 20.39 -20.88 3.50
N TYR A 177 21.41 -21.04 2.66
CA TYR A 177 21.49 -22.09 1.66
C TYR A 177 22.86 -22.77 1.70
N PRO A 178 23.20 -23.52 2.78
CA PRO A 178 24.53 -24.12 2.94
C PRO A 178 24.88 -25.14 1.85
N ASN A 179 23.87 -25.75 1.22
CA ASN A 179 24.03 -26.68 0.10
C ASN A 179 23.65 -26.05 -1.26
N GLY A 180 23.59 -24.71 -1.33
CA GLY A 180 23.15 -23.95 -2.50
C GLY A 180 21.63 -23.80 -2.60
N ALA A 181 21.18 -22.65 -3.12
CA ALA A 181 19.76 -22.29 -3.19
C ALA A 181 18.96 -23.24 -4.08
N LYS A 182 19.58 -23.81 -5.12
CA LYS A 182 18.90 -24.75 -6.03
C LYS A 182 18.42 -26.02 -5.33
N ALA A 183 19.23 -26.55 -4.41
CA ALA A 183 18.93 -27.77 -3.66
C ALA A 183 18.09 -27.52 -2.38
N SER A 184 17.85 -26.26 -2.01
CA SER A 184 17.11 -25.93 -0.80
C SER A 184 15.60 -26.10 -1.00
N PRO A 185 14.90 -26.79 -0.07
CA PRO A 185 13.43 -26.86 -0.09
C PRO A 185 12.78 -25.51 0.26
N ASP A 186 13.52 -24.58 0.87
CA ASP A 186 13.04 -23.28 1.32
C ASP A 186 13.16 -22.19 0.24
N TYR A 187 13.64 -22.54 -0.96
CA TYR A 187 13.82 -21.61 -2.07
C TYR A 187 12.85 -21.89 -3.22
N SER A 188 12.04 -20.88 -3.55
CA SER A 188 11.02 -20.97 -4.60
C SER A 188 11.62 -20.99 -6.01
N ARG A 189 10.75 -21.20 -7.01
CA ARG A 189 11.07 -21.08 -8.43
C ARG A 189 10.31 -19.90 -9.04
N ILE A 190 10.80 -19.40 -10.17
CA ILE A 190 10.09 -18.37 -10.93
C ILE A 190 8.81 -18.97 -11.52
N ILE A 191 7.72 -18.21 -11.45
CA ILE A 191 6.36 -18.73 -11.65
C ILE A 191 6.14 -19.40 -13.01
N ASN A 192 6.73 -18.87 -14.08
CA ASN A 192 6.60 -19.39 -15.43
C ASN A 192 7.79 -18.97 -16.31
N GLU A 193 7.83 -19.52 -17.53
CA GLU A 193 8.90 -19.29 -18.51
C GLU A 193 9.02 -17.81 -18.89
N GLY A 194 7.90 -17.13 -19.16
CA GLY A 194 7.93 -15.72 -19.55
C GLY A 194 8.53 -14.81 -18.45
N ALA A 195 8.21 -15.08 -17.18
CA ALA A 195 8.78 -14.36 -16.05
C ALA A 195 10.28 -14.67 -15.89
N PHE A 196 10.69 -15.93 -16.10
CA PHE A 196 12.10 -16.32 -16.08
C PHE A 196 12.89 -15.60 -17.17
N GLN A 197 12.42 -15.65 -18.42
CA GLN A 197 13.08 -15.01 -19.56
C GLN A 197 13.19 -13.49 -19.39
N ARG A 198 12.16 -12.83 -18.85
CA ARG A 198 12.22 -11.40 -18.54
C ARG A 198 13.35 -11.08 -17.55
N ILE A 199 13.44 -11.82 -16.43
CA ILE A 199 14.49 -11.60 -15.43
C ILE A 199 15.86 -11.90 -16.03
N LYS A 200 15.98 -12.99 -16.80
CA LYS A 200 17.21 -13.34 -17.51
C LYS A 200 17.65 -12.20 -18.44
N GLN A 201 16.73 -11.66 -19.25
CA GLN A 201 17.01 -10.55 -20.15
C GLN A 201 17.45 -9.29 -19.41
N MET A 202 16.87 -8.99 -18.24
CA MET A 202 17.34 -7.88 -17.41
C MET A 202 18.80 -8.07 -16.97
N VAL A 203 19.18 -9.30 -16.60
CA VAL A 203 20.57 -9.64 -16.22
C VAL A 203 21.50 -9.65 -17.43
N ASP A 204 21.08 -10.19 -18.58
CA ASP A 204 21.89 -10.19 -19.80
C ASP A 204 22.17 -8.76 -20.32
N ASN A 205 21.21 -7.85 -20.14
CA ASN A 205 21.30 -6.47 -20.60
C ASN A 205 22.06 -5.54 -19.63
N THR A 206 22.32 -5.98 -18.39
CA THR A 206 23.00 -5.14 -17.39
C THR A 206 24.40 -4.78 -17.87
N LYS A 207 24.84 -3.57 -17.54
CA LYS A 207 26.25 -3.16 -17.62
C LYS A 207 26.95 -3.33 -16.28
N GLY A 208 26.21 -3.75 -15.25
CA GLY A 208 26.74 -4.06 -13.94
C GLY A 208 27.64 -5.28 -13.90
N LYS A 209 28.35 -5.41 -12.78
CA LYS A 209 29.22 -6.55 -12.47
C LYS A 209 28.51 -7.48 -11.50
N ILE A 210 28.32 -8.74 -11.89
CA ILE A 210 27.87 -9.79 -10.97
C ILE A 210 28.99 -10.04 -9.95
N LEU A 211 28.68 -9.86 -8.66
CA LEU A 211 29.60 -10.06 -7.55
C LEU A 211 29.40 -11.41 -6.87
N LEU A 212 28.15 -11.89 -6.79
CA LEU A 212 27.78 -13.17 -6.20
C LEU A 212 26.66 -13.81 -7.02
N GLY A 213 26.66 -15.14 -7.10
CA GLY A 213 25.62 -15.92 -7.79
C GLY A 213 25.66 -15.76 -9.32
N GLY A 214 24.48 -15.65 -9.93
CA GLY A 214 24.30 -15.47 -11.38
C GLY A 214 23.96 -16.75 -12.14
N SER A 215 23.96 -17.92 -11.48
CA SER A 215 23.57 -19.17 -12.13
C SER A 215 22.05 -19.20 -12.37
N MET A 216 21.65 -19.70 -13.55
CA MET A 216 20.25 -19.88 -13.90
C MET A 216 20.01 -21.25 -14.53
N ASP A 217 18.83 -21.81 -14.32
CA ASP A 217 18.35 -23.03 -14.97
C ASP A 217 16.92 -22.80 -15.45
N GLU A 218 16.77 -22.67 -16.76
CA GLU A 218 15.48 -22.44 -17.44
C GLU A 218 14.50 -23.57 -17.21
N LYS A 219 14.95 -24.83 -17.29
CA LYS A 219 14.10 -26.01 -17.14
C LYS A 219 13.45 -26.05 -15.77
N GLU A 220 14.21 -25.71 -14.73
CA GLU A 220 13.71 -25.62 -13.35
C GLU A 220 13.10 -24.24 -13.02
N LYS A 221 13.19 -23.25 -13.92
CA LYS A 221 12.88 -21.84 -13.64
C LYS A 221 13.59 -21.34 -12.38
N PHE A 222 14.84 -21.76 -12.21
CA PHE A 222 15.67 -21.42 -11.07
C PHE A 222 16.58 -20.24 -11.43
N ILE A 223 16.60 -19.23 -10.56
CA ILE A 223 17.56 -18.13 -10.62
C ILE A 223 18.23 -18.08 -9.24
N GLU A 224 19.55 -18.18 -9.21
CA GLU A 224 20.34 -18.08 -7.99
C GLU A 224 20.23 -16.66 -7.38
N PRO A 225 20.19 -16.51 -6.03
CA PRO A 225 20.33 -15.20 -5.41
C PRO A 225 21.57 -14.49 -5.92
N THR A 226 21.38 -13.39 -6.65
CA THR A 226 22.46 -12.76 -7.42
C THR A 226 22.69 -11.34 -6.93
N VAL A 227 23.92 -11.00 -6.56
CA VAL A 227 24.30 -9.63 -6.19
C VAL A 227 25.01 -8.98 -7.36
N VAL A 228 24.50 -7.84 -7.83
CA VAL A 228 25.04 -7.11 -8.98
C VAL A 228 25.37 -5.68 -8.57
N LEU A 229 26.58 -5.24 -8.88
CA LEU A 229 27.01 -3.85 -8.72
C LEU A 229 26.77 -3.08 -10.02
N VAL A 230 26.01 -2.00 -9.95
CA VAL A 230 25.75 -1.11 -11.09
C VAL A 230 26.25 0.30 -10.79
N ASP A 231 26.62 1.04 -11.83
CA ASP A 231 27.14 2.41 -11.72
C ASP A 231 26.19 3.47 -12.30
N SER A 232 25.04 3.06 -12.85
CA SER A 232 24.07 3.96 -13.52
C SER A 232 22.62 3.62 -13.15
N THR A 233 21.80 4.66 -13.03
CA THR A 233 20.35 4.55 -12.87
C THR A 233 19.64 4.11 -14.15
N GLU A 234 20.34 4.14 -15.29
CA GLU A 234 19.84 3.67 -16.59
C GLU A 234 20.08 2.16 -16.81
N ASP A 235 20.72 1.47 -15.85
CA ASP A 235 20.92 0.03 -15.94
C ASP A 235 19.58 -0.72 -15.93
N SER A 236 19.48 -1.80 -16.70
CA SER A 236 18.28 -2.63 -16.82
C SER A 236 17.78 -3.16 -15.47
N LEU A 237 18.68 -3.34 -14.50
CA LEU A 237 18.33 -3.78 -13.15
C LEU A 237 17.76 -2.67 -12.24
N ILE A 238 17.79 -1.41 -12.69
CA ILE A 238 17.21 -0.24 -12.01
C ILE A 238 15.94 0.23 -12.71
N THR A 239 15.93 0.26 -14.05
CA THR A 239 14.83 0.87 -14.83
C THR A 239 13.51 0.10 -14.72
N GLU A 240 13.57 -1.21 -14.43
CA GLU A 240 12.40 -2.09 -14.35
C GLU A 240 12.25 -2.75 -12.97
N GLU A 241 11.02 -3.12 -12.61
CA GLU A 241 10.76 -3.92 -11.41
C GLU A 241 11.31 -5.35 -11.60
N SER A 242 12.36 -5.71 -10.85
CA SER A 242 13.02 -7.02 -11.00
C SER A 242 12.07 -8.20 -10.76
N PHE A 243 11.22 -8.16 -9.73
CA PHE A 243 10.29 -9.24 -9.34
C PHE A 243 10.94 -10.64 -9.37
N GLY A 244 12.14 -10.71 -8.81
CA GLY A 244 13.09 -11.83 -8.94
C GLY A 244 14.26 -11.64 -7.98
N PRO A 245 15.13 -12.66 -7.80
CA PRO A 245 16.09 -12.73 -6.70
C PRO A 245 17.41 -11.99 -6.99
N ILE A 246 17.33 -10.80 -7.60
CA ILE A 246 18.47 -9.96 -8.00
C ILE A 246 18.66 -8.78 -7.05
N ILE A 247 19.73 -8.78 -6.26
CA ILE A 247 20.13 -7.71 -5.33
C ILE A 247 21.03 -6.73 -6.08
N THR A 248 20.46 -5.61 -6.51
CA THR A 248 21.20 -4.56 -7.23
C THR A 248 21.79 -3.55 -6.25
N LEU A 249 23.10 -3.37 -6.23
CA LEU A 249 23.81 -2.36 -5.45
C LEU A 249 24.15 -1.17 -6.34
N LEU A 250 23.74 0.03 -5.93
CA LEU A 250 24.06 1.30 -6.59
C LEU A 250 24.82 2.19 -5.60
N PRO A 251 26.16 2.30 -5.74
CA PRO A 251 26.98 3.12 -4.84
C PRO A 251 26.65 4.61 -4.97
N VAL A 252 26.51 5.28 -3.84
CA VAL A 252 26.29 6.72 -3.74
C VAL A 252 27.38 7.38 -2.91
N SER A 253 27.56 8.68 -3.09
CA SER A 253 28.54 9.49 -2.36
C SER A 253 28.02 9.91 -0.99
N ASN A 254 26.70 10.05 -0.84
CA ASN A 254 26.05 10.41 0.41
C ASN A 254 24.51 10.21 0.36
N LEU A 255 23.87 10.36 1.51
CA LEU A 255 22.43 10.23 1.69
C LEU A 255 21.59 11.21 0.85
N ASP A 256 22.06 12.44 0.62
CA ASP A 256 21.32 13.42 -0.18
C ASP A 256 21.27 13.04 -1.65
N GLU A 257 22.36 12.48 -2.17
CA GLU A 257 22.39 11.88 -3.50
C GLU A 257 21.46 10.68 -3.59
N ALA A 258 21.50 9.77 -2.61
CA ALA A 258 20.59 8.63 -2.56
C ALA A 258 19.11 9.06 -2.61
N ILE A 259 18.73 10.08 -1.82
CA ILE A 259 17.34 10.56 -1.78
C ILE A 259 16.92 11.13 -3.14
N ARG A 260 17.79 11.90 -3.81
CA ARG A 260 17.51 12.41 -5.16
C ARG A 260 17.31 11.26 -6.15
N ILE A 261 18.26 10.33 -6.20
CA ILE A 261 18.19 9.16 -7.09
C ILE A 261 16.91 8.36 -6.86
N ALA A 262 16.56 8.08 -5.60
CA ALA A 262 15.35 7.32 -5.30
C ALA A 262 14.09 8.00 -5.85
N ASN A 263 13.94 9.31 -5.62
CA ASN A 263 12.81 10.10 -6.10
C ASN A 263 12.76 10.20 -7.64
N ASP A 264 13.92 10.20 -8.31
CA ASP A 264 14.01 10.23 -9.76
C ASP A 264 13.73 8.87 -10.41
N VAL A 265 14.24 7.77 -9.81
CA VAL A 265 13.99 6.40 -10.28
C VAL A 265 12.52 6.07 -10.14
N ASP A 266 11.93 6.27 -8.96
CA ASP A 266 10.52 6.06 -8.70
C ASP A 266 10.06 7.03 -7.61
N GLY A 267 9.28 8.04 -7.97
CA GLY A 267 8.79 9.02 -7.01
C GLY A 267 7.74 8.48 -6.03
N THR A 268 7.24 7.26 -6.26
CA THR A 268 6.09 6.72 -5.53
C THR A 268 6.13 5.20 -5.34
N PRO A 269 7.25 4.60 -4.90
CA PRO A 269 7.37 3.16 -4.71
C PRO A 269 6.38 2.65 -3.67
N LEU A 270 6.09 1.35 -3.74
CA LEU A 270 5.20 0.72 -2.75
C LEU A 270 5.86 0.67 -1.37
N ALA A 271 7.17 0.40 -1.31
CA ALA A 271 7.91 0.22 -0.08
C ALA A 271 9.26 0.97 -0.05
N LEU A 272 9.73 1.26 1.16
CA LEU A 272 10.94 2.04 1.45
C LEU A 272 11.70 1.45 2.64
N TYR A 273 13.01 1.23 2.49
CA TYR A 273 13.82 0.51 3.49
C TYR A 273 15.10 1.24 3.89
N PRO A 274 15.05 2.18 4.85
CA PRO A 274 16.25 2.89 5.30
C PRO A 274 16.98 2.16 6.43
N PHE A 275 18.30 2.01 6.28
CA PHE A 275 19.25 1.48 7.26
C PHE A 275 20.34 2.51 7.56
N GLY A 276 20.50 2.86 8.84
CA GLY A 276 21.46 3.87 9.29
C GLY A 276 21.16 4.38 10.69
N SER A 277 21.72 5.54 11.03
CA SER A 277 21.39 6.23 12.28
C SER A 277 19.93 6.73 12.29
N LYS A 278 19.45 7.08 13.49
CA LYS A 278 18.08 7.57 13.67
C LYS A 278 17.81 8.85 12.88
N GLU A 279 18.80 9.73 12.79
CA GLU A 279 18.71 10.99 12.06
C GLU A 279 18.65 10.77 10.55
N GLU A 280 19.47 9.85 10.03
CA GLU A 280 19.50 9.49 8.61
C GLU A 280 18.19 8.83 8.17
N THR A 281 17.71 7.85 8.95
CA THR A 281 16.45 7.15 8.64
C THR A 281 15.24 8.08 8.73
N ALA A 282 15.21 9.02 9.70
CA ALA A 282 14.18 10.05 9.78
C ALA A 282 14.22 11.01 8.57
N LYS A 283 15.42 11.40 8.12
CA LYS A 283 15.59 12.24 6.91
C LYS A 283 15.01 11.54 5.69
N VAL A 284 15.30 10.26 5.48
CA VAL A 284 14.76 9.47 4.35
C VAL A 284 13.23 9.45 4.41
N LEU A 285 12.63 9.11 5.56
CA LEU A 285 11.18 9.08 5.73
C LEU A 285 10.50 10.42 5.44
N SER A 286 11.16 11.54 5.75
CA SER A 286 10.63 12.88 5.46
C SER A 286 10.81 13.35 4.01
N SER A 287 11.69 12.70 3.25
CA SER A 287 12.14 13.17 1.93
C SER A 287 11.79 12.24 0.76
N VAL A 288 11.33 11.03 1.05
CA VAL A 288 10.93 10.04 0.04
C VAL A 288 9.48 9.63 0.28
N ARG A 289 8.65 9.72 -0.76
CA ARG A 289 7.26 9.30 -0.69
C ARG A 289 7.17 7.80 -1.02
N SER A 290 6.41 7.04 -0.23
CA SER A 290 6.14 5.62 -0.50
C SER A 290 4.78 5.21 0.05
N GLY A 291 4.30 4.02 -0.33
CA GLY A 291 3.11 3.41 0.27
C GLY A 291 3.33 3.05 1.75
N GLY A 292 4.43 2.34 2.02
CA GLY A 292 4.88 2.01 3.37
C GLY A 292 6.39 2.06 3.53
N ALA A 293 6.87 1.90 4.76
CA ALA A 293 8.29 1.89 5.07
C ALA A 293 8.63 0.96 6.25
N SER A 294 9.80 0.34 6.21
CA SER A 294 10.35 -0.40 7.36
C SER A 294 11.77 0.08 7.64
N VAL A 295 11.97 0.69 8.81
CA VAL A 295 13.29 1.16 9.25
C VAL A 295 14.09 -0.02 9.78
N ASN A 296 15.32 -0.15 9.30
CA ASN A 296 16.23 -1.25 9.61
C ASN A 296 15.68 -2.65 9.25
N ASP A 297 14.68 -2.77 8.38
CA ASP A 297 14.10 -4.05 7.97
C ASP A 297 13.59 -4.00 6.52
N SER A 298 13.26 -5.15 5.95
CA SER A 298 12.55 -5.26 4.67
C SER A 298 11.36 -6.18 4.88
N TYR A 299 10.13 -5.66 4.68
CA TYR A 299 8.82 -6.33 4.81
C TYR A 299 7.97 -5.97 6.04
N MET A 300 8.57 -5.73 7.22
CA MET A 300 7.85 -5.74 8.51
C MET A 300 6.58 -4.88 8.61
N HIS A 301 6.52 -3.73 7.94
CA HIS A 301 5.34 -2.85 7.95
C HIS A 301 4.07 -3.52 7.39
N VAL A 302 4.21 -4.47 6.46
CA VAL A 302 3.08 -5.22 5.88
C VAL A 302 2.63 -6.36 6.79
N SER A 303 3.53 -6.90 7.62
CA SER A 303 3.21 -7.98 8.57
C SER A 303 2.34 -7.51 9.75
N VAL A 304 2.24 -6.21 9.99
CA VAL A 304 1.42 -5.67 11.09
C VAL A 304 -0.03 -5.53 10.61
N ALA A 305 -0.88 -6.49 11.00
CA ALA A 305 -2.27 -6.60 10.52
C ALA A 305 -3.14 -5.35 10.70
N ASN A 306 -2.81 -4.46 11.65
CA ASN A 306 -3.57 -3.25 11.95
C ASN A 306 -3.01 -1.98 11.30
N LEU A 307 -1.90 -2.07 10.55
CA LEU A 307 -1.44 -0.96 9.73
C LEU A 307 -2.15 -0.98 8.37
N PRO A 308 -2.58 0.18 7.83
CA PRO A 308 -3.03 0.24 6.45
C PRO A 308 -1.89 -0.16 5.52
N PHE A 309 -2.19 -1.05 4.58
CA PHE A 309 -1.30 -1.42 3.49
C PHE A 309 -1.92 -0.92 2.18
N GLY A 310 -1.14 -0.16 1.41
CA GLY A 310 -1.59 0.48 0.18
C GLY A 310 -0.49 1.29 -0.48
N GLY A 311 -0.60 1.47 -1.80
CA GLY A 311 0.28 2.33 -2.58
C GLY A 311 -0.14 3.80 -2.61
N VAL A 312 0.69 4.60 -3.28
CA VAL A 312 0.39 6.00 -3.61
C VAL A 312 0.91 6.30 -5.01
N GLY A 313 0.16 7.00 -5.85
CA GLY A 313 0.62 7.30 -7.23
C GLY A 313 0.71 6.04 -8.09
N GLU A 314 1.87 5.78 -8.70
CA GLU A 314 2.06 4.62 -9.60
C GLU A 314 2.05 3.28 -8.86
N SER A 315 2.37 3.26 -7.55
CA SER A 315 2.27 2.04 -6.74
C SER A 315 0.84 1.70 -6.30
N GLY A 316 -0.13 2.58 -6.57
CA GLY A 316 -1.53 2.30 -6.29
C GLY A 316 -2.32 3.43 -5.66
N THR A 317 -3.56 3.11 -5.32
CA THR A 317 -4.49 4.02 -4.64
C THR A 317 -5.47 3.25 -3.76
N GLY A 318 -5.76 3.82 -2.59
CA GLY A 318 -6.49 3.15 -1.54
C GLY A 318 -5.56 2.34 -0.63
N CYS A 319 -6.13 1.73 0.39
CA CYS A 319 -5.42 0.83 1.28
C CYS A 319 -6.41 -0.16 1.91
N TYR A 320 -5.90 -1.28 2.38
CA TYR A 320 -6.63 -2.29 3.15
C TYR A 320 -5.75 -2.81 4.30
N HIS A 321 -6.06 -4.00 4.83
CA HIS A 321 -5.64 -4.59 6.11
C HIS A 321 -6.46 -4.15 7.32
N GLY A 322 -6.73 -5.12 8.20
CA GLY A 322 -7.46 -4.93 9.46
C GLY A 322 -8.69 -4.03 9.31
N ARG A 323 -8.73 -2.97 10.12
CA ARG A 323 -9.82 -1.99 10.08
C ARG A 323 -9.86 -1.17 8.78
N SER A 324 -8.72 -0.92 8.16
CA SER A 324 -8.63 -0.20 6.89
C SER A 324 -9.35 -0.97 5.77
N SER A 325 -9.32 -2.32 5.78
CA SER A 325 -10.14 -3.11 4.86
C SER A 325 -11.63 -2.81 5.02
N PHE A 326 -12.15 -2.88 6.27
CA PHE A 326 -13.57 -2.60 6.52
C PHE A 326 -13.95 -1.18 6.06
N ASP A 327 -13.11 -0.19 6.36
CA ASP A 327 -13.36 1.19 5.94
C ASP A 327 -13.24 1.37 4.41
N ALA A 328 -12.37 0.61 3.73
CA ALA A 328 -12.21 0.64 2.28
C ALA A 328 -13.41 0.09 1.50
N PHE A 329 -14.17 -0.83 2.10
CA PHE A 329 -15.35 -1.47 1.53
C PHE A 329 -16.68 -0.94 2.11
N THR A 330 -16.66 0.23 2.75
CA THR A 330 -17.83 0.85 3.41
C THR A 330 -18.08 2.27 2.88
N HIS A 331 -19.35 2.62 2.68
CA HIS A 331 -19.77 4.02 2.53
C HIS A 331 -20.04 4.68 3.89
N GLN A 332 -19.42 5.85 4.14
CA GLN A 332 -19.66 6.64 5.34
C GLN A 332 -20.80 7.65 5.13
N ARG A 333 -22.02 7.24 5.49
CA ARG A 333 -23.23 8.05 5.35
C ARG A 333 -23.37 9.05 6.50
N SER A 334 -23.25 10.35 6.18
CA SER A 334 -23.51 11.43 7.14
C SER A 334 -25.02 11.64 7.34
N ILE A 335 -25.48 11.56 8.58
CA ILE A 335 -26.90 11.72 8.96
C ILE A 335 -27.01 12.87 9.95
N THR A 336 -27.96 13.77 9.68
CA THR A 336 -28.31 14.84 10.63
C THR A 336 -29.81 14.85 10.86
N SER A 337 -30.21 15.21 12.07
CA SER A 337 -31.59 15.54 12.41
C SER A 337 -31.62 17.00 12.86
N THR A 338 -32.54 17.77 12.27
CA THR A 338 -32.76 19.19 12.56
C THR A 338 -34.08 19.32 13.31
N PRO A 339 -34.06 19.39 14.65
CA PRO A 339 -35.29 19.53 15.43
C PRO A 339 -35.95 20.89 15.19
N GLY A 340 -37.29 20.94 15.24
CA GLY A 340 -38.06 22.17 15.02
C GLY A 340 -37.70 23.32 15.96
N TRP A 341 -37.21 23.05 17.17
CA TRP A 341 -36.78 24.11 18.10
C TRP A 341 -35.59 24.95 17.58
N VAL A 342 -34.82 24.44 16.61
CA VAL A 342 -33.67 25.15 16.02
C VAL A 342 -34.12 26.18 14.98
N GLU A 343 -35.40 26.21 14.60
CA GLU A 343 -35.93 27.07 13.52
C GLU A 343 -35.64 28.56 13.74
N ARG A 344 -35.73 29.03 14.99
CA ARG A 344 -35.41 30.42 15.34
C ARG A 344 -33.94 30.78 15.05
N ILE A 345 -33.03 29.83 15.26
CA ILE A 345 -31.60 29.99 14.96
C ILE A 345 -31.37 29.93 13.45
N LEU A 346 -32.08 29.03 12.76
CA LEU A 346 -32.00 28.88 11.30
C LEU A 346 -32.64 30.04 10.54
N SER A 347 -33.47 30.86 11.18
CA SER A 347 -34.11 32.04 10.57
C SER A 347 -33.13 33.01 9.87
N ILE A 348 -31.86 32.97 10.26
CA ILE A 348 -30.76 33.72 9.65
C ILE A 348 -30.50 33.33 8.18
N ARG A 349 -30.78 32.07 7.80
CA ARG A 349 -30.56 31.53 6.45
C ARG A 349 -31.73 31.78 5.51
N TYR A 350 -32.87 32.20 6.04
CA TYR A 350 -34.08 32.43 5.24
C TYR A 350 -34.16 33.88 4.75
N PRO A 351 -34.65 34.12 3.52
CA PRO A 351 -35.00 35.46 3.05
C PRO A 351 -36.07 36.15 3.92
N PRO A 352 -36.18 37.49 3.89
CA PRO A 352 -35.27 38.43 3.23
C PRO A 352 -33.93 38.54 3.98
N TYR A 353 -32.84 38.74 3.23
CA TYR A 353 -31.46 38.78 3.76
C TYR A 353 -31.02 40.15 4.29
N ILE A 354 -31.85 41.18 4.12
CA ILE A 354 -31.59 42.54 4.58
C ILE A 354 -31.30 42.52 6.09
N GLY A 355 -30.17 43.10 6.50
CA GLY A 355 -29.73 43.13 7.91
C GLY A 355 -29.19 41.81 8.48
N LYS A 356 -29.15 40.71 7.70
CA LYS A 356 -28.67 39.38 8.18
C LYS A 356 -27.22 39.05 7.80
N LEU A 357 -26.60 39.80 6.88
CA LEU A 357 -25.28 39.48 6.32
C LEU A 357 -24.17 39.39 7.37
N GLY A 358 -24.09 40.33 8.32
CA GLY A 358 -23.07 40.32 9.38
C GLY A 358 -23.20 39.10 10.29
N LYS A 359 -24.43 38.76 10.69
CA LYS A 359 -24.72 37.57 11.49
C LYS A 359 -24.39 36.29 10.72
N TYR A 360 -24.67 36.25 9.42
CA TYR A 360 -24.38 35.10 8.56
C TYR A 360 -22.87 34.89 8.45
N LYS A 361 -22.08 35.96 8.22
CA LYS A 361 -20.61 35.88 8.21
C LYS A 361 -20.07 35.34 9.53
N ALA A 362 -20.57 35.84 10.67
CA ALA A 362 -20.16 35.34 11.98
C ALA A 362 -20.50 33.84 12.20
N ALA A 363 -21.65 33.37 11.69
CA ALA A 363 -22.06 31.97 11.80
C ALA A 363 -21.36 31.03 10.80
N SER A 364 -20.86 31.56 9.68
CA SER A 364 -20.26 30.80 8.58
C SER A 364 -18.74 30.64 8.68
N LEU A 365 -18.07 31.38 9.58
CA LEU A 365 -16.65 31.21 9.86
C LEU A 365 -16.41 29.85 10.54
N LYS A 366 -15.92 28.88 9.76
CA LYS A 366 -15.47 27.59 10.26
C LYS A 366 -13.95 27.56 10.27
N SER A 367 -13.35 27.45 11.45
CA SER A 367 -11.95 27.05 11.58
C SER A 367 -11.87 25.52 11.56
N PRO A 368 -10.91 24.92 10.84
CA PRO A 368 -10.60 23.50 10.99
C PRO A 368 -10.35 23.19 12.47
N ASN A 369 -10.92 22.09 12.95
CA ASN A 369 -10.71 21.61 14.32
C ASN A 369 -9.58 20.57 14.38
N PHE A 370 -8.63 20.61 13.44
CA PHE A 370 -7.44 19.77 13.42
C PHE A 370 -6.24 20.53 12.85
N ASN A 371 -5.04 20.12 13.27
CA ASN A 371 -3.77 20.64 12.75
C ASN A 371 -3.32 19.86 11.50
N ARG A 372 -2.16 20.21 10.94
CA ARG A 372 -1.60 19.53 9.76
C ARG A 372 -1.29 18.04 9.99
N ALA A 373 -1.06 17.63 11.25
CA ALA A 373 -0.87 16.23 11.62
C ALA A 373 -2.21 15.48 11.80
N GLY A 374 -3.35 16.13 11.56
CA GLY A 374 -4.68 15.56 11.76
C GLY A 374 -5.10 15.49 13.23
N GLU A 375 -4.28 16.00 14.16
CA GLU A 375 -4.60 16.03 15.58
C GLU A 375 -5.66 17.10 15.84
N ARG A 376 -6.64 16.76 16.67
CA ARG A 376 -7.74 17.67 16.97
C ARG A 376 -7.23 18.91 17.70
N THR A 377 -7.54 20.08 17.16
CA THR A 377 -7.28 21.37 17.80
C THR A 377 -8.54 21.83 18.52
N TYR A 378 -8.36 22.31 19.74
CA TYR A 378 -9.45 22.81 20.58
C TYR A 378 -9.35 24.33 20.67
N GLY A 379 -10.44 25.03 20.31
CA GLY A 379 -10.57 26.46 20.60
C GLY A 379 -10.77 26.72 22.10
N LEU A 380 -10.54 27.96 22.55
CA LEU A 380 -10.68 28.38 23.96
C LEU A 380 -12.04 27.98 24.58
N LEU A 381 -13.13 28.16 23.83
CA LEU A 381 -14.48 27.75 24.24
C LEU A 381 -14.64 26.23 24.33
N GLU A 382 -14.02 25.46 23.44
CA GLU A 382 -14.08 23.99 23.51
C GLU A 382 -13.24 23.45 24.68
N TRP A 383 -12.11 24.08 25.00
CA TRP A 383 -11.34 23.80 26.22
C TRP A 383 -12.16 24.05 27.49
N ILE A 384 -12.80 25.21 27.60
CA ILE A 384 -13.68 25.54 28.74
C ILE A 384 -14.82 24.50 28.83
N THR A 385 -15.43 24.13 27.70
CA THR A 385 -16.51 23.13 27.68
C THR A 385 -16.00 21.73 28.06
N TRP A 386 -14.79 21.35 27.64
CA TRP A 386 -14.16 20.08 27.98
C TRP A 386 -13.82 19.99 29.49
N PHE A 387 -13.31 21.07 30.07
CA PHE A 387 -13.07 21.18 31.52
C PHE A 387 -14.38 21.10 32.32
N ILE A 388 -15.43 21.82 31.92
CA ILE A 388 -16.73 21.82 32.60
C ILE A 388 -17.44 20.46 32.47
N THR A 389 -17.23 19.74 31.36
CA THR A 389 -17.89 18.45 31.10
C THR A 389 -17.03 17.23 31.46
N PHE A 390 -15.88 17.43 32.11
CA PHE A 390 -14.92 16.38 32.46
C PHE A 390 -14.66 15.41 31.30
N GLY A 391 -14.36 15.95 30.12
CA GLY A 391 -14.01 15.16 28.94
C GLY A 391 -15.17 14.48 28.19
N LYS A 392 -16.44 14.69 28.58
CA LYS A 392 -17.60 14.07 27.90
C LYS A 392 -17.97 14.69 26.54
N GLY A 393 -17.22 15.71 26.08
CA GLY A 393 -17.27 16.25 24.73
C GLY A 393 -18.58 16.99 24.36
N PRO A 394 -18.59 17.71 23.23
CA PRO A 394 -19.65 18.66 22.88
C PRO A 394 -20.95 18.03 22.36
N ASN A 395 -21.15 16.71 22.44
CA ASN A 395 -22.34 16.02 21.91
C ASN A 395 -23.67 16.45 22.55
N ARG A 396 -23.64 17.29 23.59
CA ARG A 396 -24.81 17.98 24.17
C ARG A 396 -24.90 19.48 23.84
N SER A 397 -23.94 20.06 23.12
CA SER A 397 -23.71 21.52 23.09
C SER A 397 -23.89 22.19 21.72
N GLY A 398 -24.53 21.54 20.74
CA GLY A 398 -25.01 22.24 19.55
C GLY A 398 -25.94 23.43 19.89
N ALA A 399 -26.62 23.34 21.04
CA ALA A 399 -27.37 24.44 21.63
C ALA A 399 -26.45 25.57 22.14
N ALA A 400 -25.32 25.26 22.79
CA ALA A 400 -24.48 26.26 23.44
C ALA A 400 -23.84 27.27 22.46
N ARG A 401 -23.44 26.84 21.26
CA ARG A 401 -22.89 27.75 20.23
C ARG A 401 -23.95 28.69 19.67
N ALA A 402 -25.19 28.22 19.52
CA ALA A 402 -26.28 29.04 19.04
C ALA A 402 -26.79 30.01 20.13
N THR A 403 -26.76 29.61 21.40
CA THR A 403 -27.12 30.46 22.53
C THR A 403 -26.09 31.58 22.73
N ALA A 404 -24.79 31.30 22.57
CA ALA A 404 -23.74 32.32 22.67
C ALA A 404 -23.87 33.40 21.56
N ALA A 405 -24.24 33.02 20.33
CA ALA A 405 -24.49 33.96 19.25
C ALA A 405 -25.82 34.74 19.39
N ALA A 406 -26.79 34.21 20.16
CA ALA A 406 -28.08 34.85 20.40
C ALA A 406 -28.08 35.76 21.64
N LEU A 407 -27.15 35.57 22.58
CA LEU A 407 -27.02 36.35 23.82
C LEU A 407 -25.99 37.50 23.75
N GLY A 408 -25.21 37.59 22.67
CA GLY A 408 -24.37 38.76 22.40
C GLY A 408 -25.20 39.94 21.91
N LYS A 409 -25.71 40.74 22.86
CA LYS A 409 -26.09 42.13 22.63
C LYS A 409 -24.86 43.03 22.64
#